data_AF-A0A3C1C2P7-F1
#
_entry.id   AF-A0A3C1C2P7-F1
#
_cell.length_a   1.000
_cell.length_b   1.000
_cell.length_c   1.000
_cell.angle_alpha   90.00
_cell.angle_beta   90.00
_cell.angle_gamma   90.00
#
_symmetry.space_group_name_H-M   'P 1'
#
loop_
_entity.id
_entity.type
_entity.pdbx_description
1 polymer ?
#
loop_
_entity_poly.entity_id
_entity_poly.type
_entity_poly.pdbx_seq_one_letter_code
_entity_poly.pdbx_strand_id
1 'polypeptide(L)'
;MYPILRHLQMSAQWETLFFPSASRYPAAMKTKAFLPLLASLGLAVAARGAFQMPDVLLHEGQSWEIAVFPLDDWQPLRTGALSLWWAPNTVFAANLRGYVASWEIADGRLWLTGIEGCQGPFMGDYRPATLASLFPDQADRTRIPADWFTGRLFYPSFRFGTHLLPLGETRREAQSQWAI
;
A
#
# COMPACT_ATOMS: atom_id res chain seq x y z
N MET A 1 -6.72 67.43 31.05
CA MET A 1 -5.65 67.87 31.97
C MET A 1 -4.30 67.53 31.33
N TYR A 2 -3.70 68.48 30.62
CA TYR A 2 -2.30 68.47 30.15
C TYR A 2 -1.42 68.97 31.31
N PRO A 3 -0.11 68.62 31.43
CA PRO A 3 0.94 69.15 30.53
C PRO A 3 1.95 68.08 29.99
N ILE A 4 2.47 68.13 28.75
CA ILE A 4 3.42 69.11 28.13
C ILE A 4 4.83 68.89 28.75
N LEU A 5 5.97 68.70 28.07
CA LEU A 5 6.57 69.14 26.79
C LEU A 5 7.94 68.40 26.68
N ARG A 6 8.69 68.26 25.57
CA ARG A 6 9.18 69.22 24.56
C ARG A 6 9.88 68.36 23.46
N HIS A 7 9.65 68.51 22.15
CA HIS A 7 10.15 69.57 21.23
C HIS A 7 11.69 69.70 21.27
N LEU A 8 12.49 69.72 20.20
CA LEU A 8 12.44 70.05 18.76
C LEU A 8 13.67 69.34 18.12
N GLN A 9 13.87 69.09 16.82
CA GLN A 9 13.86 69.98 15.64
C GLN A 9 14.17 69.07 14.42
N MET A 10 13.24 68.79 13.50
CA MET A 10 13.07 69.42 12.18
C MET A 10 14.33 69.93 11.46
N SER A 11 14.68 69.28 10.34
CA SER A 11 14.76 69.87 8.98
C SER A 11 15.24 68.77 8.02
N ALA A 12 14.34 68.10 7.30
CA ALA A 12 13.82 68.51 5.99
C ALA A 12 14.86 68.42 4.86
N GLN A 13 14.65 67.40 4.00
CA GLN A 13 14.72 67.44 2.52
C GLN A 13 16.14 67.76 1.98
N TRP A 14 16.64 67.24 0.86
CA TRP A 14 16.08 67.13 -0.48
C TRP A 14 17.13 66.34 -1.31
N GLU A 15 16.62 65.53 -2.23
CA GLU A 15 17.18 65.17 -3.54
C GLU A 15 18.68 65.32 -3.82
N THR A 16 19.31 64.22 -4.24
CA THR A 16 20.37 64.09 -5.28
C THR A 16 21.15 62.80 -4.97
N LEU A 17 21.46 61.82 -5.83
CA LEU A 17 21.36 61.56 -7.26
C LEU A 17 21.54 60.02 -7.39
N PHE A 18 20.69 59.33 -8.14
CA PHE A 18 21.04 58.73 -9.44
C PHE A 18 22.55 58.48 -9.68
N PHE A 19 23.00 57.23 -9.42
CA PHE A 19 24.07 56.43 -10.08
C PHE A 19 25.52 57.00 -10.20
N PRO A 20 26.52 56.16 -10.54
CA PRO A 20 27.04 55.00 -9.82
C PRO A 20 28.56 55.13 -9.57
N SER A 21 29.13 54.40 -8.62
CA SER A 21 30.58 54.13 -8.64
C SER A 21 30.83 52.64 -8.51
N ALA A 22 31.32 52.08 -9.61
CA ALA A 22 31.85 50.73 -9.71
C ALA A 22 33.05 50.56 -8.75
N SER A 23 33.41 49.30 -8.52
CA SER A 23 34.64 48.86 -7.85
C SER A 23 34.61 48.97 -6.32
N ARG A 24 34.15 47.88 -5.70
CA ARG A 24 34.76 47.28 -4.50
C ARG A 24 34.12 45.91 -4.24
N TYR A 25 34.36 44.96 -5.14
CA TYR A 25 34.32 43.55 -4.75
C TYR A 25 35.58 43.29 -3.91
N PRO A 26 35.49 42.92 -2.62
CA PRO A 26 36.65 42.32 -1.96
C PRO A 26 36.87 40.93 -2.57
N ALA A 27 38.08 40.77 -3.10
CA ALA A 27 38.60 39.54 -3.64
C ALA A 27 38.59 38.40 -2.60
N ALA A 28 38.49 37.18 -3.13
CA ALA A 28 38.82 35.92 -2.46
C ALA A 28 37.87 35.46 -1.35
N MET A 29 36.64 35.06 -1.72
CA MET A 29 36.01 33.94 -1.03
C MET A 29 36.88 32.70 -1.25
N LYS A 30 37.45 32.18 -0.17
CA LYS A 30 38.27 30.97 -0.16
C LYS A 30 37.40 29.79 -0.61
N THR A 31 37.64 29.32 -1.82
CA THR A 31 37.11 28.06 -2.38
C THR A 31 37.62 26.87 -1.57
N LYS A 32 37.05 26.60 -0.39
CA LYS A 32 37.30 25.38 0.40
C LYS A 32 36.05 24.99 1.20
N ALA A 33 34.93 24.76 0.52
CA ALA A 33 33.75 24.16 1.15
C ALA A 33 32.78 23.61 0.10
N PHE A 34 33.22 22.70 -0.78
CA PHE A 34 32.32 22.00 -1.71
C PHE A 34 32.73 20.55 -1.96
N LEU A 35 33.28 19.87 -0.94
CA LEU A 35 33.76 18.49 -1.10
C LEU A 35 33.54 17.54 0.10
N PRO A 36 32.42 17.62 0.86
CA PRO A 36 31.92 16.42 1.51
C PRO A 36 30.50 16.02 1.08
N LEU A 37 29.84 16.74 0.17
CA LEU A 37 28.47 16.39 -0.25
C LEU A 37 28.40 15.19 -1.23
N LEU A 38 29.51 14.90 -1.93
CA LEU A 38 29.61 13.75 -2.85
C LEU A 38 30.01 12.45 -2.14
N ALA A 39 30.55 12.52 -0.92
CA ALA A 39 30.89 11.32 -0.13
C ALA A 39 29.67 10.71 0.59
N SER A 40 28.59 11.49 0.76
CA SER A 40 27.29 11.00 1.26
C SER A 40 26.40 10.36 0.19
N LEU A 41 26.77 10.43 -1.10
CA LEU A 41 25.97 9.91 -2.22
C LEU A 41 26.34 8.46 -2.62
N GLY A 42 27.10 7.75 -1.78
CA GLY A 42 27.56 6.38 -2.05
C GLY A 42 26.71 5.27 -1.45
N LEU A 43 25.66 5.61 -0.69
CA LEU A 43 24.78 4.63 -0.05
C LEU A 43 23.32 4.78 -0.51
N ALA A 44 23.11 4.91 -1.82
CA ALA A 44 21.84 4.48 -2.39
C ALA A 44 21.80 2.95 -2.30
N VAL A 45 21.53 2.42 -1.10
CA VAL A 45 21.07 1.05 -0.93
C VAL A 45 19.91 0.92 -1.92
N ALA A 46 20.07 0.07 -2.92
CA ALA A 46 18.97 -0.32 -3.77
C ALA A 46 17.93 -0.94 -2.81
N ALA A 47 16.95 -0.13 -2.41
CA ALA A 47 15.76 -0.60 -1.73
C ALA A 47 15.05 -1.49 -2.76
N ARG A 48 15.47 -2.74 -2.82
CA ARG A 48 14.73 -3.78 -3.51
C ARG A 48 13.47 -3.96 -2.69
N GLY A 49 12.41 -3.24 -3.06
CA GLY A 49 11.08 -3.50 -2.53
C GLY A 49 10.81 -4.99 -2.77
N ALA A 50 10.70 -5.76 -1.70
CA ALA A 50 10.21 -7.12 -1.81
C ALA A 50 8.76 -7.01 -2.29
N PHE A 51 8.49 -7.44 -3.52
CA PHE A 51 7.11 -7.57 -3.98
C PHE A 51 6.39 -8.54 -3.04
N GLN A 52 5.18 -8.18 -2.62
CA GLN A 52 4.34 -9.07 -1.83
C GLN A 52 4.09 -10.33 -2.65
N MET A 53 4.27 -11.51 -2.04
CA MET A 53 3.94 -12.79 -2.64
C MET A 53 2.47 -12.74 -3.09
N PRO A 54 2.19 -12.99 -4.38
CA PRO A 54 0.84 -12.94 -4.89
C PRO A 54 0.05 -14.14 -4.40
N ASP A 55 -1.27 -13.97 -4.33
CA ASP A 55 -2.18 -15.09 -4.22
C ASP A 55 -2.30 -15.78 -5.59
N VAL A 56 -2.77 -17.02 -5.59
CA VAL A 56 -2.95 -17.83 -6.80
C VAL A 56 -4.42 -17.91 -7.15
N LEU A 57 -4.76 -17.68 -8.42
CA LEU A 57 -6.10 -17.77 -8.97
C LEU A 57 -6.17 -18.83 -10.07
N LEU A 58 -7.03 -19.83 -9.89
CA LEU A 58 -7.44 -20.76 -10.94
C LEU A 58 -8.61 -20.16 -11.72
N HIS A 59 -8.41 -19.93 -13.01
CA HIS A 59 -9.47 -19.46 -13.90
C HIS A 59 -9.30 -20.09 -15.29
N GLU A 60 -10.38 -20.67 -15.82
CA GLU A 60 -10.40 -21.38 -17.11
C GLU A 60 -9.35 -22.50 -17.21
N GLY A 61 -9.09 -23.20 -16.08
CA GLY A 61 -8.08 -24.26 -16.00
C GLY A 61 -6.63 -23.74 -16.01
N GLN A 62 -6.42 -22.43 -15.95
CA GLN A 62 -5.10 -21.80 -15.89
C GLN A 62 -4.86 -21.16 -14.53
N SER A 63 -3.62 -21.25 -14.05
CA SER A 63 -3.17 -20.62 -12.81
C SER A 63 -2.60 -19.24 -13.09
N TRP A 64 -3.08 -18.25 -12.35
CA TRP A 64 -2.70 -16.86 -12.45
C TRP A 64 -2.24 -16.33 -11.10
N GLU A 65 -1.32 -15.38 -11.10
CA GLU A 65 -1.00 -14.59 -9.92
C GLU A 65 -1.92 -13.37 -9.88
N ILE A 66 -2.55 -13.10 -8.73
CA ILE A 66 -3.35 -11.90 -8.53
C ILE A 66 -2.59 -10.86 -7.70
N ALA A 67 -2.71 -9.60 -8.11
CA ALA A 67 -2.08 -8.45 -7.44
C ALA A 67 -2.93 -7.84 -6.32
N VAL A 68 -4.04 -8.51 -5.96
CA VAL A 68 -4.97 -8.10 -4.91
C VAL A 68 -5.10 -9.25 -3.91
N PHE A 69 -5.54 -8.94 -2.69
CA PHE A 69 -5.55 -9.87 -1.56
C PHE A 69 -6.96 -9.97 -0.96
N PRO A 70 -7.89 -10.69 -1.61
CA PRO A 70 -9.30 -10.67 -1.20
C PRO A 70 -9.54 -11.15 0.24
N LEU A 71 -8.65 -11.97 0.79
CA LEU A 71 -8.77 -12.46 2.17
C LEU A 71 -8.41 -11.36 3.20
N ASP A 72 -7.60 -10.35 2.86
CA ASP A 72 -7.31 -9.21 3.76
C ASP A 72 -8.56 -8.39 4.09
N ASP A 73 -9.57 -8.40 3.21
CA ASP A 73 -10.85 -7.72 3.43
C ASP A 73 -11.77 -8.49 4.39
N TRP A 74 -11.47 -9.75 4.68
CA TRP A 74 -12.23 -10.57 5.62
C TRP A 74 -12.06 -10.03 7.04
N GLN A 75 -13.20 -9.78 7.71
CA GLN A 75 -13.26 -8.97 8.92
C GLN A 75 -12.30 -9.41 10.04
N PRO A 76 -12.14 -10.71 10.38
CA PRO A 76 -11.19 -11.13 11.40
C PRO A 76 -9.73 -10.74 11.12
N LEU A 77 -9.28 -10.79 9.86
CA LEU A 77 -7.95 -10.32 9.49
C LEU A 77 -7.87 -8.80 9.49
N ARG A 78 -8.87 -8.14 8.89
CA ARG A 78 -8.92 -6.67 8.80
C ARG A 78 -8.90 -5.98 10.16
N THR A 79 -9.55 -6.56 11.17
CA THR A 79 -9.57 -6.01 12.53
C THR A 79 -8.41 -6.51 13.40
N GLY A 80 -7.58 -7.43 12.89
CA GLY A 80 -6.52 -8.08 13.65
C GLY A 80 -7.02 -9.04 14.74
N ALA A 81 -8.29 -9.48 14.68
CA ALA A 81 -8.83 -10.49 15.60
C ALA A 81 -8.25 -11.89 15.33
N LEU A 82 -7.79 -12.11 14.10
CA LEU A 82 -7.02 -13.27 13.67
C LEU A 82 -5.68 -12.78 13.08
N SER A 83 -4.59 -13.45 13.42
CA SER A 83 -3.27 -13.20 12.84
C SER A 83 -2.80 -14.44 12.08
N LEU A 84 -2.25 -14.20 10.88
CA LEU A 84 -1.66 -15.21 10.03
C LEU A 84 -0.15 -14.97 9.89
N TRP A 85 0.60 -16.05 9.74
CA TRP A 85 2.05 -16.06 9.65
C TRP A 85 2.51 -17.09 8.64
N TRP A 86 3.46 -16.73 7.77
CA TRP A 86 3.99 -17.66 6.78
C TRP A 86 4.58 -18.90 7.45
N ALA A 87 5.37 -18.64 8.49
CA ALA A 87 5.93 -19.65 9.36
C ALA A 87 6.03 -19.09 10.79
N PRO A 88 6.09 -19.96 11.79
CA PRO A 88 6.22 -19.58 13.19
C PRO A 88 7.45 -18.75 13.46
N ASN A 89 7.34 -17.74 14.33
CA ASN A 89 8.45 -16.87 14.74
C ASN A 89 9.26 -16.29 13.55
N THR A 90 8.65 -16.16 12.37
CA THR A 90 9.33 -15.77 11.14
C THR A 90 8.65 -14.55 10.55
N VAL A 91 9.45 -13.52 10.25
CA VAL A 91 9.00 -12.39 9.43
C VAL A 91 9.59 -12.56 8.04
N PHE A 92 8.71 -12.70 7.05
CA PHE A 92 9.13 -12.82 5.67
C PHE A 92 8.82 -11.51 4.93
N ALA A 93 9.85 -10.77 4.56
CA ALA A 93 9.68 -9.44 3.95
C ALA A 93 8.88 -9.47 2.63
N ALA A 94 8.90 -10.60 1.93
CA ALA A 94 8.09 -10.82 0.74
C ALA A 94 6.66 -11.29 1.06
N ASN A 95 6.34 -11.71 2.28
CA ASN A 95 4.99 -12.10 2.69
C ASN A 95 4.64 -11.55 4.08
N LEU A 96 4.42 -10.23 4.11
CA LEU A 96 4.03 -9.53 5.34
C LEU A 96 2.59 -9.85 5.77
N ARG A 97 1.74 -10.31 4.85
CA ARG A 97 0.39 -10.79 5.16
C ARG A 97 0.42 -12.09 5.96
N GLY A 98 1.49 -12.88 5.82
CA GLY A 98 1.67 -14.14 6.52
C GLY A 98 0.86 -15.30 5.92
N TYR A 99 0.35 -15.17 4.70
CA TYR A 99 -0.30 -16.28 4.00
C TYR A 99 -0.18 -16.14 2.49
N VAL A 100 -0.44 -17.22 1.77
CA VAL A 100 -0.75 -17.22 0.35
C VAL A 100 -2.08 -17.92 0.18
N ALA A 101 -3.08 -17.25 -0.39
CA ALA A 101 -4.38 -17.85 -0.62
C ALA A 101 -4.49 -18.40 -2.06
N SER A 102 -5.23 -19.50 -2.19
CA SER A 102 -5.61 -20.08 -3.47
C SER A 102 -7.08 -19.79 -3.72
N TRP A 103 -7.36 -19.32 -4.93
CA TRP A 103 -8.67 -18.87 -5.36
C TRP A 103 -9.09 -19.59 -6.63
N GLU A 104 -10.40 -19.66 -6.87
CA GLU A 104 -11.00 -20.14 -8.10
C GLU A 104 -12.13 -19.21 -8.53
N ILE A 105 -12.21 -18.88 -9.82
CA ILE A 105 -13.43 -18.30 -10.40
C ILE A 105 -14.22 -19.42 -11.07
N ALA A 106 -15.38 -19.73 -10.49
CA ALA A 106 -16.31 -20.72 -11.00
C ALA A 106 -17.75 -20.19 -10.84
N ASP A 107 -18.60 -20.44 -11.84
CA ASP A 107 -20.01 -20.04 -11.85
C ASP A 107 -20.21 -18.52 -11.65
N GLY A 108 -19.30 -17.71 -12.20
CA GLY A 108 -19.32 -16.26 -12.07
C GLY A 108 -19.03 -15.73 -10.66
N ARG A 109 -18.48 -16.57 -9.77
CA ARG A 109 -18.17 -16.23 -8.39
C ARG A 109 -16.73 -16.54 -8.04
N LEU A 110 -16.19 -15.79 -7.08
CA LEU A 110 -14.88 -16.03 -6.50
C LEU A 110 -15.01 -17.00 -5.31
N TRP A 111 -14.17 -18.02 -5.30
CA TRP A 111 -14.11 -19.03 -4.26
C TRP A 111 -12.71 -19.09 -3.68
N LEU A 112 -12.59 -19.11 -2.35
CA LEU A 112 -11.36 -19.47 -1.65
C LEU A 112 -11.26 -21.00 -1.61
N THR A 113 -10.21 -21.55 -2.21
CA THR A 113 -10.00 -23.00 -2.34
C THR A 113 -8.84 -23.52 -1.49
N GLY A 114 -7.98 -22.63 -0.99
CA GLY A 114 -6.86 -23.02 -0.15
C GLY A 114 -6.20 -21.84 0.53
N ILE A 115 -5.38 -22.15 1.53
CA ILE A 115 -4.53 -21.19 2.22
C ILE A 115 -3.26 -21.90 2.68
N GLU A 116 -2.13 -21.25 2.42
CA GLU A 116 -0.82 -21.63 2.94
C GLU A 116 -0.40 -20.61 3.99
N GLY A 117 -0.07 -21.10 5.19
CA GLY A 117 0.33 -20.28 6.32
C GLY A 117 -0.07 -20.93 7.65
N CYS A 118 0.13 -20.21 8.72
CA CYS A 118 -0.19 -20.59 10.09
C CYS A 118 -1.03 -19.51 10.75
N GLN A 119 -1.89 -19.89 11.69
CA GLN A 119 -2.63 -18.98 12.55
C GLN A 119 -2.14 -19.08 14.00
N GLY A 120 -2.24 -17.96 14.73
CA GLY A 120 -1.86 -17.90 16.14
C GLY A 120 -1.07 -16.63 16.48
N PRO A 121 -0.59 -16.49 17.73
CA PRO A 121 0.29 -15.40 18.11
C PRO A 121 1.66 -15.51 17.39
N PHE A 122 2.37 -14.39 17.26
CA PHE A 122 3.72 -14.37 16.67
C PHE A 122 4.68 -15.31 17.42
N MET A 123 4.58 -15.32 18.75
CA MET A 123 5.28 -16.24 19.65
C MET A 123 4.26 -17.06 20.42
N GLY A 124 4.36 -18.39 20.34
CA GLY A 124 3.49 -19.33 21.07
C GLY A 124 2.98 -20.46 20.18
N ASP A 125 1.84 -21.01 20.55
CA ASP A 125 1.23 -22.12 19.83
C ASP A 125 0.59 -21.64 18.53
N TYR A 126 1.16 -22.10 17.42
CA TYR A 126 0.62 -21.89 16.07
C TYR A 126 -0.02 -23.18 15.55
N ARG A 127 -0.95 -23.02 14.63
CA ARG A 127 -1.59 -24.13 13.91
C ARG A 127 -1.58 -23.82 12.42
N PRO A 128 -1.47 -24.82 11.54
CA PRO A 128 -1.67 -24.61 10.12
C PRO A 128 -3.00 -23.88 9.88
N ALA A 129 -2.97 -22.87 9.01
CA ALA A 129 -4.18 -22.24 8.51
C ALA A 129 -4.82 -23.20 7.51
N THR A 130 -6.11 -23.51 7.70
CA THR A 130 -6.90 -24.30 6.76
C THR A 130 -8.26 -23.65 6.56
N LEU A 131 -8.97 -23.97 5.48
CA LEU A 131 -10.32 -23.45 5.27
C LEU A 131 -11.23 -23.78 6.46
N ALA A 132 -11.16 -25.01 6.97
CA ALA A 132 -11.93 -25.44 8.13
C ALA A 132 -11.57 -24.67 9.41
N SER A 133 -10.31 -24.24 9.56
CA SER A 133 -9.90 -23.51 10.74
C SER A 133 -10.25 -22.02 10.67
N LEU A 134 -10.26 -21.42 9.48
CA LEU A 134 -10.68 -20.03 9.27
C LEU A 134 -12.22 -19.90 9.22
N PHE A 135 -12.90 -20.87 8.61
CA PHE A 135 -14.35 -20.88 8.39
C PHE A 135 -14.97 -22.14 9.01
N PRO A 136 -15.01 -22.24 10.36
CA PRO A 136 -15.46 -23.44 11.05
C PRO A 136 -16.90 -23.83 10.72
N ASP A 137 -17.78 -22.85 10.51
CA ASP A 137 -19.18 -23.07 10.13
C ASP A 137 -19.34 -23.66 8.71
N GLN A 138 -18.25 -23.75 7.95
CA GLN A 138 -18.20 -24.27 6.58
C GLN A 138 -17.12 -25.35 6.42
N ALA A 139 -16.70 -25.99 7.50
CA ALA A 139 -15.58 -26.93 7.52
C ALA A 139 -15.72 -28.11 6.55
N ASP A 140 -16.96 -28.55 6.26
CA ASP A 140 -17.23 -29.65 5.32
C ASP A 140 -17.11 -29.23 3.85
N ARG A 141 -16.89 -27.94 3.57
CA ARG A 141 -16.77 -27.43 2.20
C ARG A 141 -15.33 -27.51 1.74
N THR A 142 -15.15 -27.96 0.49
CA THR A 142 -13.86 -27.95 -0.21
C THR A 142 -13.47 -26.56 -0.71
N ARG A 143 -14.42 -25.62 -0.75
CA ARG A 143 -14.21 -24.21 -1.14
C ARG A 143 -15.21 -23.29 -0.44
N ILE A 144 -14.80 -22.06 -0.15
CA ILE A 144 -15.59 -21.05 0.56
C ILE A 144 -15.94 -19.92 -0.40
N PRO A 145 -17.22 -19.53 -0.57
CA PRO A 145 -17.56 -18.38 -1.40
C PRO A 145 -17.02 -17.10 -0.77
N ALA A 146 -16.36 -16.26 -1.57
CA ALA A 146 -15.72 -15.02 -1.12
C ALA A 146 -16.73 -13.87 -0.95
N ASP A 147 -17.86 -14.11 -0.27
CA ASP A 147 -18.99 -13.17 -0.18
C ASP A 147 -18.63 -11.86 0.57
N TRP A 148 -17.51 -11.83 1.28
CA TRP A 148 -16.98 -10.63 1.95
C TRP A 148 -16.25 -9.67 1.01
N PHE A 149 -15.86 -10.13 -0.19
CA PHE A 149 -15.06 -9.34 -1.13
C PHE A 149 -15.94 -8.79 -2.26
N THR A 150 -15.91 -7.47 -2.45
CA THR A 150 -16.64 -6.77 -3.52
C THR A 150 -15.71 -6.03 -4.49
N GLY A 151 -14.41 -6.32 -4.44
CA GLY A 151 -13.41 -5.68 -5.29
C GLY A 151 -13.33 -6.28 -6.69
N ARG A 152 -12.47 -5.69 -7.51
CA ARG A 152 -12.14 -6.21 -8.85
C ARG A 152 -10.86 -7.03 -8.76
N LEU A 153 -10.85 -8.19 -9.40
CA LEU A 153 -9.63 -8.98 -9.52
C LEU A 153 -8.81 -8.50 -10.71
N PHE A 154 -7.52 -8.31 -10.48
CA PHE A 154 -6.54 -7.95 -11.50
C PHE A 154 -5.52 -9.09 -11.60
N TYR A 155 -5.46 -9.74 -12.76
CA TYR A 155 -4.42 -10.71 -13.10
C TYR A 155 -3.90 -10.44 -14.52
N PRO A 156 -2.57 -10.55 -14.75
CA PRO A 156 -1.99 -10.31 -16.05
C PRO A 156 -2.30 -11.50 -16.98
N SER A 157 -3.14 -11.30 -18.01
CA SER A 157 -3.25 -12.27 -19.10
C SER A 157 -2.30 -11.87 -20.23
N PHE A 158 -1.56 -12.85 -20.76
CA PHE A 158 -0.61 -12.61 -21.87
C PHE A 158 -1.29 -12.47 -23.24
N ARG A 159 -2.63 -12.54 -23.33
CA ARG A 159 -3.37 -12.15 -24.55
C ARG A 159 -3.76 -10.68 -24.49
N PHE A 160 -2.81 -9.80 -24.79
CA PHE A 160 -3.03 -8.40 -25.18
C PHE A 160 -4.17 -7.63 -24.49
N GLY A 161 -4.20 -7.66 -23.15
CA GLY A 161 -5.07 -6.78 -22.37
C GLY A 161 -5.08 -7.14 -20.89
N THR A 162 -5.01 -6.14 -20.00
CA THR A 162 -5.37 -6.34 -18.60
C THR A 162 -6.86 -6.67 -18.54
N HIS A 163 -7.23 -7.90 -18.16
CA HIS A 163 -8.63 -8.21 -17.92
C HIS A 163 -9.02 -7.70 -16.54
N LEU A 164 -10.01 -6.80 -16.52
CA LEU A 164 -10.73 -6.41 -15.32
C LEU A 164 -11.96 -7.31 -15.25
N LEU A 165 -12.02 -8.22 -14.29
CA LEU A 165 -13.27 -8.89 -13.97
C LEU A 165 -13.97 -8.06 -12.88
N PRO A 166 -15.01 -7.26 -13.21
CA PRO A 166 -15.93 -6.80 -12.19
C PRO A 166 -16.61 -8.05 -11.64
N LEU A 167 -16.29 -8.42 -10.40
CA LEU A 167 -17.13 -9.35 -9.67
C LEU A 167 -18.42 -8.57 -9.39
N GLY A 168 -19.51 -9.03 -10.02
CA GLY A 168 -20.78 -8.32 -10.10
C GLY A 168 -21.25 -7.82 -8.73
N GLU A 169 -21.75 -6.59 -8.72
CA GLU A 169 -22.35 -5.95 -7.57
C GLU A 169 -23.32 -6.88 -6.86
N THR A 170 -23.12 -7.00 -5.56
CA THR A 170 -23.84 -7.92 -4.70
C THR A 170 -25.36 -7.68 -4.75
N ARG A 171 -26.07 -8.72 -5.21
CA ARG A 171 -27.41 -9.14 -4.77
C ARG A 171 -28.65 -8.28 -5.11
N ARG A 172 -28.59 -7.10 -5.74
CA ARG A 172 -29.83 -6.34 -6.08
C ARG A 172 -30.26 -6.32 -7.54
N GLU A 173 -29.38 -6.51 -8.52
CA GLU A 173 -29.78 -6.36 -9.94
C GLU A 173 -30.03 -7.69 -10.68
N ALA A 174 -29.51 -8.81 -10.18
CA ALA A 174 -29.64 -10.11 -10.86
C ALA A 174 -31.08 -10.67 -10.90
N GLN A 175 -32.01 -10.12 -10.11
CA GLN A 175 -33.43 -10.52 -10.14
C GLN A 175 -34.32 -9.66 -11.05
N SER A 176 -33.80 -8.56 -11.63
CA SER A 176 -34.64 -7.65 -12.44
C SER A 176 -34.35 -7.68 -13.94
N GLN A 177 -33.36 -8.46 -14.40
CA GLN A 177 -33.00 -8.55 -15.83
C GLN A 177 -33.23 -9.93 -16.49
N TRP A 178 -33.80 -10.90 -15.77
CA TRP A 178 -34.10 -12.24 -16.33
C TRP A 178 -35.56 -12.67 -16.16
N ALA A 179 -36.48 -11.73 -15.97
CA ALA A 179 -37.91 -11.98 -16.15
C ALA A 179 -38.27 -11.73 -17.62
N ILE A 180 -38.17 -12.78 -18.44
CA ILE A 180 -39.01 -12.97 -19.63
C ILE A 180 -39.99 -14.09 -19.29
#